data_AF-A0A959B0S6-F1
#
_entry.id   AF-A0A959B0S6-F1
#
_cell.length_a   1.000
_cell.length_b   1.000
_cell.length_c   1.000
_cell.angle_alpha   90.00
_cell.angle_beta   90.00
_cell.angle_gamma   90.00
#
_symmetry.space_group_name_H-M   'P 1'
#
loop_
_entity.id
_entity.type
_entity.pdbx_description
1 polymer ?
#
loop_
_entity_poly.entity_id
_entity_poly.type
_entity_poly.pdbx_seq_one_letter_code
_entity_poly.pdbx_strand_id
1 'polypeptide(L)'
;MSRTYDLSDPTDLDLLKSDFEAISADEWQEYIDLSLEDGYKKKVTYDERGCLMIARKKALYKGYPSAKQMVWALKIVDKIEEVKGGA
;
A
#
# COMPACT_ATOMS: atom_id res chain seq x y z
N MET A 1 -5.80 -2.59 7.41
CA MET A 1 -6.62 -3.77 7.11
C MET A 1 -5.74 -5.02 7.02
N SER A 2 -5.51 -5.70 8.13
CA SER A 2 -4.64 -6.88 8.20
C SER A 2 -5.34 -8.14 7.67
N ARG A 3 -5.70 -8.12 6.38
CA ARG A 3 -6.22 -9.27 5.64
C ARG A 3 -5.06 -10.08 5.05
N THR A 4 -5.10 -11.39 5.21
CA THR A 4 -4.14 -12.30 4.55
C THR A 4 -4.78 -12.80 3.26
N TYR A 5 -4.11 -12.57 2.13
CA TYR A 5 -4.58 -13.01 0.81
C TYR A 5 -3.83 -14.26 0.36
N ASP A 6 -4.56 -15.30 -0.03
CA ASP A 6 -4.04 -16.43 -0.78
C ASP A 6 -3.94 -16.08 -2.28
N LEU A 7 -2.71 -15.90 -2.76
CA LEU A 7 -2.45 -15.53 -4.15
C LEU A 7 -2.74 -16.67 -5.16
N SER A 8 -3.08 -17.86 -4.67
CA SER A 8 -3.51 -18.99 -5.50
C SER A 8 -5.03 -19.09 -5.63
N ASP A 9 -5.80 -18.41 -4.76
CA ASP A 9 -7.25 -18.36 -4.81
C ASP A 9 -7.73 -17.18 -5.68
N PRO A 10 -8.49 -17.43 -6.78
CA PRO A 10 -9.03 -16.36 -7.61
C PRO A 10 -9.90 -15.34 -6.88
N THR A 11 -10.62 -15.78 -5.85
CA THR A 11 -11.48 -14.92 -5.01
C THR A 11 -10.64 -13.94 -4.22
N ASP A 12 -9.54 -14.41 -3.61
CA ASP A 12 -8.63 -13.56 -2.86
C ASP A 12 -7.88 -12.59 -3.76
N LEU A 13 -7.58 -12.98 -5.01
CA LEU A 13 -7.01 -12.07 -6.00
C LEU A 13 -7.98 -10.94 -6.38
N ASP A 14 -9.27 -11.22 -6.49
CA ASP A 14 -10.27 -10.20 -6.80
C ASP A 14 -10.55 -9.29 -5.60
N LEU A 15 -10.57 -9.83 -4.39
CA LEU A 15 -10.62 -9.04 -3.15
C LEU A 15 -9.39 -8.14 -3.01
N LEU A 16 -8.20 -8.66 -3.30
CA LEU A 16 -6.95 -7.88 -3.27
C LEU A 16 -6.98 -6.69 -4.23
N LYS A 17 -7.52 -6.87 -5.45
CA LYS A 17 -7.69 -5.76 -6.39
C LYS A 17 -8.69 -4.75 -5.85
N SER A 18 -9.83 -5.21 -5.33
CA SER A 18 -10.84 -4.32 -4.73
C SER A 18 -10.26 -3.49 -3.58
N ASP A 19 -9.48 -4.11 -2.69
CA ASP A 19 -8.85 -3.43 -1.56
C ASP A 19 -7.75 -2.46 -2.03
N PHE A 20 -7.04 -2.79 -3.11
CA PHE A 20 -6.09 -1.88 -3.74
C PHE A 20 -6.76 -0.67 -4.41
N GLU A 21 -7.88 -0.88 -5.11
CA GLU A 21 -8.65 0.17 -5.79
C GLU A 21 -9.37 1.10 -4.83
N ALA A 22 -9.65 0.63 -3.61
CA ALA A 22 -10.22 1.44 -2.56
C ALA A 22 -9.29 2.61 -2.16
N ILE A 23 -7.99 2.51 -2.43
CA ILE A 23 -7.01 3.58 -2.19
C ILE A 23 -6.73 4.30 -3.51
N SER A 24 -7.15 5.56 -3.59
CA SER A 24 -6.95 6.44 -4.73
C SER A 24 -5.48 6.85 -4.90
N ALA A 25 -5.11 7.31 -6.10
CA ALA A 25 -3.75 7.77 -6.38
C ALA A 25 -3.30 8.94 -5.50
N ASP A 26 -4.25 9.76 -5.03
CA ASP A 26 -3.98 10.88 -4.12
C ASP A 26 -3.76 10.37 -2.69
N GLU A 27 -4.57 9.41 -2.21
CA GLU A 27 -4.32 8.73 -0.92
C GLU A 27 -2.97 7.99 -0.92
N TRP A 28 -2.61 7.32 -2.02
CA TRP A 28 -1.27 6.74 -2.16
C TRP A 28 -0.17 7.81 -2.05
N GLN A 29 -0.39 9.03 -2.56
CA GLN A 29 0.55 10.13 -2.41
C GLN A 29 0.65 10.57 -0.95
N GLU A 30 -0.47 10.68 -0.25
CA GLU A 30 -0.48 11.00 1.19
C GLU A 30 0.33 10.00 2.00
N TYR A 31 0.22 8.69 1.73
CA TYR A 31 1.04 7.67 2.39
C TYR A 31 2.54 7.81 2.07
N ILE A 32 2.89 8.20 0.84
CA ILE A 32 4.29 8.49 0.47
C ILE A 32 4.79 9.70 1.26
N ASP A 33 4.01 10.76 1.36
CA ASP A 33 4.39 11.99 2.05
C ASP A 33 4.53 11.75 3.56
N LEU A 34 3.56 11.04 4.17
CA LEU A 34 3.63 10.57 5.56
C LEU A 34 4.90 9.76 5.79
N SER A 35 5.27 8.86 4.87
CA SER A 35 6.49 8.06 4.99
C SER A 35 7.80 8.88 5.02
N LEU A 36 7.77 10.13 4.59
CA LEU A 36 8.91 11.05 4.56
C LEU A 36 9.00 11.94 5.80
N GLU A 37 7.91 12.08 6.57
CA GLU A 37 7.87 12.83 7.82
C GLU A 37 8.75 12.18 8.91
N ASP A 38 9.35 12.98 9.79
CA ASP A 38 10.37 12.53 10.74
C ASP A 38 9.92 11.38 11.67
N GLY A 39 8.64 11.32 12.03
CA GLY A 39 8.06 10.24 12.85
C GLY A 39 7.96 8.89 12.13
N TYR A 40 7.80 8.90 10.81
CA TYR A 40 7.65 7.71 9.97
C TYR A 40 8.93 7.37 9.20
N LYS A 41 9.82 8.34 9.03
CA LYS A 41 11.01 8.20 8.19
C LYS A 41 11.92 7.04 8.60
N LYS A 42 11.99 6.78 9.91
CA LYS A 42 12.74 5.65 10.51
C LYS A 42 11.98 4.33 10.49
N LYS A 43 10.65 4.37 10.31
CA LYS A 43 9.78 3.20 10.33
C LYS A 43 9.52 2.66 8.91
N VAL A 44 9.53 3.52 7.90
CA VAL A 44 9.39 3.14 6.49
C VAL A 44 10.74 3.19 5.78
N THR A 45 11.13 2.08 5.19
CA THR A 45 12.39 1.90 4.46
C THR A 45 12.33 2.47 3.04
N TYR A 46 13.47 2.63 2.39
CA TYR A 46 13.55 3.13 1.01
C TYR A 46 12.76 2.24 0.02
N ASP A 47 12.89 0.92 0.15
CA ASP A 47 12.21 -0.03 -0.74
C ASP A 47 10.69 -0.03 -0.53
N GLU A 48 10.23 0.11 0.72
CA GLU A 48 8.81 0.27 1.02
C GLU A 48 8.25 1.55 0.37
N ARG A 49 8.99 2.67 0.43
CA ARG A 49 8.59 3.89 -0.30
C ARG A 49 8.54 3.67 -1.81
N GLY A 50 9.53 2.97 -2.36
CA GLY A 50 9.53 2.59 -3.77
C GLY A 50 8.29 1.78 -4.15
N CYS A 51 7.85 0.87 -3.28
CA CYS A 51 6.62 0.10 -3.48
C CYS A 51 5.38 1.00 -3.50
N LEU A 52 5.25 1.95 -2.56
CA LEU A 52 4.16 2.93 -2.54
C LEU A 52 4.14 3.81 -3.80
N MET A 53 5.30 4.25 -4.29
CA MET A 53 5.41 5.02 -5.53
C MET A 53 4.93 4.23 -6.75
N ILE A 54 5.24 2.93 -6.81
CA ILE A 54 4.76 2.04 -7.88
C ILE A 54 3.24 1.86 -7.77
N ALA A 55 2.73 1.62 -6.56
CA ALA A 55 1.29 1.50 -6.29
C ALA A 55 0.54 2.75 -6.76
N ARG A 56 0.99 3.94 -6.35
CA ARG A 56 0.45 5.23 -6.80
C ARG A 56 0.41 5.34 -8.32
N LYS A 57 1.54 5.08 -8.98
CA LYS A 57 1.64 5.17 -10.45
C LYS A 57 0.62 4.24 -11.11
N LYS A 58 0.44 3.04 -10.59
CA LYS A 58 -0.51 2.06 -11.12
C LYS A 58 -1.96 2.48 -10.90
N ALA A 59 -2.31 2.96 -9.72
CA ALA A 59 -3.63 3.52 -9.42
C ALA A 59 -3.99 4.68 -10.37
N LEU A 60 -3.03 5.58 -10.64
CA LEU A 60 -3.23 6.71 -11.57
C LEU A 60 -3.58 6.26 -13.00
N TYR A 61 -2.97 5.18 -13.48
CA TYR A 61 -3.21 4.64 -14.81
C TYR A 61 -4.26 3.52 -14.85
N LYS A 62 -5.07 3.37 -13.79
CA LYS A 62 -6.09 2.29 -13.66
C LYS A 62 -5.52 0.90 -13.93
N GLY A 63 -4.27 0.68 -13.53
CA GLY A 63 -3.60 -0.60 -13.65
C GLY A 63 -3.22 -1.14 -12.28
N TYR A 64 -2.68 -2.35 -12.28
CA TYR A 64 -2.24 -3.02 -11.05
C TYR A 64 -0.76 -3.38 -11.15
N PRO A 65 0.00 -3.32 -10.03
CA PRO A 65 1.27 -4.01 -9.93
C PRO A 65 1.02 -5.53 -9.79
N SER A 66 2.08 -6.32 -9.60
CA SER A 66 1.91 -7.76 -9.34
C SER A 66 1.13 -7.99 -8.03
N ALA A 67 0.44 -9.13 -7.90
CA ALA A 67 -0.33 -9.43 -6.68
C ALA A 67 0.52 -9.38 -5.40
N LYS A 68 1.76 -9.87 -5.46
CA LYS A 68 2.72 -9.75 -4.35
C LYS A 68 3.02 -8.29 -3.98
N GLN A 69 3.17 -7.42 -4.96
CA GLN A 69 3.39 -6.00 -4.74
C GLN A 69 2.15 -5.30 -4.20
N MET A 70 0.94 -5.67 -4.64
CA MET A 70 -0.30 -5.13 -4.06
C MET A 70 -0.42 -5.48 -2.58
N VAL A 71 -0.21 -6.76 -2.22
CA VAL A 71 -0.20 -7.19 -0.81
C VAL A 71 0.85 -6.42 -0.02
N TRP A 72 2.05 -6.25 -0.58
CA TRP A 72 3.11 -5.54 0.12
C TRP A 72 2.78 -4.05 0.31
N ALA A 73 2.24 -3.38 -0.71
CA ALA A 73 1.81 -1.99 -0.63
C ALA A 73 0.74 -1.79 0.45
N LEU A 74 -0.28 -2.64 0.50
CA LEU A 74 -1.33 -2.60 1.52
C LEU A 74 -0.77 -2.83 2.93
N LYS A 75 0.18 -3.76 3.09
CA LYS A 75 0.88 -3.95 4.38
C LYS A 75 1.67 -2.73 4.83
N ILE A 76 2.26 -1.98 3.89
CA ILE A 76 2.98 -0.75 4.21
C ILE A 76 2.01 0.34 4.64
N VAL A 77 0.86 0.47 3.97
CA VAL A 77 -0.22 1.40 4.37
C VAL A 77 -0.68 1.08 5.78
N ASP A 78 -0.95 -0.19 6.08
CA ASP A 78 -1.34 -0.63 7.42
C ASP A 78 -0.31 -0.27 8.49
N LYS A 79 0.97 -0.46 8.18
CA LYS A 79 2.09 -0.10 9.05
C LYS A 79 2.15 1.41 9.29
N ILE A 80 1.88 2.24 8.28
CA ILE A 80 1.84 3.71 8.42
C ILE A 80 0.64 4.12 9.28
N GLU A 81 -0.54 3.57 9.02
CA GLU A 81 -1.75 3.86 9.80
C GLU A 81 -1.66 3.39 11.26
N GLU A 82 -1.04 2.24 11.53
CA GLU A 82 -0.77 1.77 12.90
C GLU A 82 0.14 2.75 13.66
N VAL A 83 1.16 3.27 12.97
CA VAL A 83 2.05 4.28 13.55
C VAL A 83 1.30 5.60 13.82
N LYS A 84 0.39 5.98 12.93
CA LYS A 84 -0.42 7.20 13.03
C LYS A 84 -1.45 7.12 14.15
N GLY A 85 -2.14 5.99 14.28
CA GLY A 85 -3.16 5.76 15.31
C GLY A 85 -2.60 5.44 16.71
N GLY A 86 -1.33 5.03 16.79
CA GLY A 86 -0.61 4.83 18.05
C GLY A 86 0.22 6.03 18.54
N ALA A 87 0.12 7.18 17.86
CA ALA A 87 0.83 8.43 18.18
C ALA A 87 -0.06 9.44 18.91
#